data_AF-A0A4R3J4S0-F1
#
_entry.id   AF-A0A4R3J4S0-F1
#
_cell.length_a   1.000
_cell.length_b   1.000
_cell.length_c   1.000
_cell.angle_alpha   90.00
_cell.angle_beta   90.00
_cell.angle_gamma   90.00
#
_symmetry.space_group_name_H-M   'P 1'
#
loop_
_entity.id
_entity.type
_entity.pdbx_description
1 polymer ?
#
loop_
_entity_poly.entity_id
_entity_poly.type
_entity_poly.pdbx_seq_one_letter_code
_entity_poly.pdbx_strand_id
1 'polypeptide(L)'
;MFDIPTPPCALHSFFQSNAQGLQNAAFLLGGLPWLRKVQAILDALASGAPLTRRRLADMQSVHDLLTLHYVDDLDSPEAAHFACLDPADPCVEDICLLADELDAALEGHAREAHSAFEGYAPGKASEVRV
;
A
#
# COMPACT_ATOMS: atom_id res chain seq x y z
N MET A 1 -26.23 7.02 -9.05
CA MET A 1 -25.27 5.95 -9.40
C MET A 1 -24.70 5.50 -8.07
N PHE A 2 -25.11 4.34 -7.58
CA PHE A 2 -24.72 3.87 -6.25
C PHE A 2 -23.38 3.15 -6.39
N ASP A 3 -22.30 3.79 -5.95
CA ASP A 3 -21.07 3.09 -5.60
C ASP A 3 -21.45 2.04 -4.56
N ILE A 4 -21.34 0.78 -4.94
CA ILE A 4 -21.35 -0.31 -3.98
C ILE A 4 -20.09 -0.08 -3.16
N PRO A 5 -20.16 0.27 -1.86
CA PRO A 5 -18.96 0.48 -1.08
C PRO A 5 -18.22 -0.86 -1.08
N THR A 6 -17.06 -0.88 -1.75
CA THR A 6 -16.12 -1.99 -1.63
C THR A 6 -15.90 -2.18 -0.13
N PRO A 7 -16.11 -3.39 0.42
CA PRO A 7 -15.95 -3.60 1.85
C PRO A 7 -14.55 -3.12 2.25
N PRO A 8 -14.42 -2.34 3.34
CA PRO A 8 -13.13 -1.81 3.76
C PRO A 8 -12.21 -3.00 4.06
N CYS A 9 -11.30 -3.28 3.15
CA CYS A 9 -10.24 -4.28 3.35
C CYS A 9 -9.15 -3.71 4.25
N ALA A 10 -8.24 -4.56 4.73
CA ALA A 10 -7.13 -4.16 5.60
C ALA A 10 -6.36 -2.93 5.07
N LEU A 11 -6.16 -2.84 3.74
CA LEU A 11 -5.52 -1.70 3.08
C LEU A 11 -6.27 -0.37 3.28
N HIS A 12 -7.61 -0.36 3.20
CA HIS A 12 -8.39 0.86 3.41
C HIS A 12 -8.24 1.36 4.85
N SER A 13 -8.29 0.45 5.83
CA SER A 13 -8.12 0.81 7.24
C SER A 13 -6.72 1.33 7.52
N PHE A 14 -5.69 0.65 6.99
CA PHE A 14 -4.30 1.07 7.16
C PHE A 14 -4.05 2.48 6.60
N PHE A 15 -4.46 2.73 5.34
CA PHE A 15 -4.25 4.04 4.71
C PHE A 15 -5.02 5.16 5.42
N GLN A 16 -6.20 4.89 5.98
CA GLN A 16 -6.95 5.89 6.74
C GLN A 16 -6.30 6.19 8.10
N SER A 17 -5.82 5.17 8.80
CA SER A 17 -5.16 5.34 10.10
C SER A 17 -3.78 6.00 9.97
N ASN A 18 -3.05 5.72 8.89
CA ASN A 18 -1.67 6.18 8.68
C ASN A 18 -1.53 7.26 7.59
N ALA A 19 -2.62 7.91 7.19
CA ALA A 19 -2.64 8.88 6.09
C ALA A 19 -1.63 10.03 6.25
N GLN A 20 -1.48 10.54 7.47
CA GLN A 20 -0.57 11.66 7.76
C GLN A 20 0.90 11.18 7.78
N GLY A 21 1.17 10.01 8.36
CA GLY A 21 2.50 9.41 8.40
C GLY A 21 3.02 9.12 6.99
N LEU A 22 2.18 8.50 6.15
CA LEU A 22 2.52 8.20 4.75
C LEU A 22 2.82 9.46 3.92
N GLN A 23 2.05 10.53 4.12
CA GLN A 23 2.28 11.80 3.43
C GLN A 23 3.58 12.47 3.87
N ASN A 24 3.85 12.50 5.18
CA ASN A 24 5.09 13.05 5.73
C ASN A 24 6.31 12.26 5.26
N ALA A 25 6.25 10.93 5.33
CA ALA A 25 7.30 10.04 4.88
C ALA A 25 7.60 10.21 3.38
N ALA A 26 6.56 10.22 2.54
CA ALA A 26 6.72 10.42 1.10
C ALA A 26 7.29 11.79 0.75
N PHE A 27 6.90 12.84 1.50
CA PHE A 27 7.46 14.17 1.32
C PHE A 27 8.94 14.24 1.76
N LEU A 28 9.31 13.58 2.86
CA LEU A 28 10.69 13.55 3.33
C LEU A 28 11.62 12.78 2.40
N LEU A 29 11.18 11.63 1.88
CA LEU A 29 12.01 10.74 1.07
C LEU A 29 12.04 11.09 -0.42
N GLY A 30 10.96 11.65 -0.96
CA GLY A 30 10.82 11.90 -2.40
C GLY A 30 10.26 13.28 -2.74
N GLY A 31 9.95 14.11 -1.75
CA GLY A 31 9.42 15.45 -1.96
C GLY A 31 7.99 15.48 -2.52
N LEU A 32 7.68 16.60 -3.16
CA LEU A 32 6.34 16.92 -3.69
C LEU A 32 5.75 15.89 -4.69
N PRO A 33 6.49 15.28 -5.63
CA PRO A 33 5.90 14.33 -6.57
C PRO A 33 5.38 13.07 -5.87
N TRP A 34 6.11 12.58 -4.88
CA TRP A 34 5.73 11.39 -4.11
C TRP A 34 4.57 11.68 -3.15
N LEU A 35 4.56 12.86 -2.52
CA LEU A 35 3.41 13.32 -1.74
C LEU A 35 2.11 13.32 -2.56
N ARG A 36 2.15 13.85 -3.79
CA ARG A 36 0.97 13.86 -4.69
C ARG A 36 0.52 12.46 -5.06
N LYS A 37 1.45 11.52 -5.24
CA LYS A 37 1.14 10.12 -5.54
C LYS A 37 0.42 9.46 -4.36
N VAL A 38 0.89 9.67 -3.13
CA VAL A 38 0.22 9.17 -1.91
C VAL A 38 -1.17 9.79 -1.74
N GLN A 39 -1.31 11.10 -1.95
CA GLN A 39 -2.62 11.77 -1.89
C GLN A 39 -3.60 11.21 -2.92
N ALA A 40 -3.16 10.97 -4.16
CA ALA A 40 -3.99 10.37 -5.19
C ALA A 40 -4.45 8.95 -4.83
N ILE A 41 -3.61 8.16 -4.15
CA ILE A 41 -3.98 6.84 -3.62
C ILE A 41 -5.02 6.98 -2.51
N LEU A 42 -4.80 7.88 -1.55
CA LEU A 42 -5.73 8.15 -0.45
C LEU A 42 -7.11 8.59 -0.96
N ASP A 43 -7.16 9.52 -1.92
CA ASP A 43 -8.40 9.98 -2.54
C ASP A 43 -9.12 8.85 -3.30
N ALA A 44 -8.36 7.98 -3.97
CA ALA A 44 -8.93 6.82 -4.66
C ALA A 44 -9.54 5.81 -3.67
N LEU A 45 -8.90 5.58 -2.52
CA LEU A 45 -9.41 4.72 -1.46
C LEU A 45 -10.63 5.35 -0.76
N ALA A 46 -10.58 6.65 -0.49
CA ALA A 46 -11.67 7.40 0.14
C ALA A 46 -12.92 7.46 -0.75
N SER A 47 -12.75 7.50 -2.07
CA SER A 47 -13.85 7.44 -3.04
C SER A 47 -14.41 6.02 -3.23
N GLY A 48 -13.88 5.01 -2.52
CA GLY A 48 -14.34 3.62 -2.64
C GLY A 48 -13.96 2.96 -3.95
N ALA A 49 -13.01 3.55 -4.68
CA ALA A 49 -12.67 3.11 -6.02
C ALA A 49 -11.97 1.74 -5.98
N PRO A 50 -12.20 0.87 -6.97
CA PRO A 50 -11.73 -0.52 -6.91
C PRO A 50 -10.20 -0.63 -6.89
N LEU A 51 -9.68 -1.54 -6.07
CA LEU A 51 -8.24 -1.86 -6.03
C LEU A 51 -7.84 -2.61 -7.31
N THR A 52 -7.51 -1.86 -8.35
CA THR A 52 -6.98 -2.43 -9.59
C THR A 52 -5.52 -2.83 -9.43
N ARG A 53 -5.03 -3.77 -10.25
CA ARG A 53 -3.60 -4.12 -10.30
C ARG A 53 -2.68 -2.91 -10.44
N ARG A 54 -3.10 -1.89 -11.19
CA ARG A 54 -2.34 -0.66 -11.36
C ARG A 54 -2.20 0.12 -10.04
N ARG A 55 -3.28 0.22 -9.26
CA ARG A 55 -3.25 0.89 -7.95
C ARG A 55 -2.40 0.12 -6.95
N LEU A 56 -2.48 -1.21 -6.95
CA LEU A 56 -1.60 -2.05 -6.14
C LEU A 56 -0.13 -1.83 -6.53
N ALA A 57 0.19 -1.73 -7.83
CA ALA A 57 1.54 -1.41 -8.28
C ALA A 57 1.99 0.01 -7.88
N ASP A 58 1.07 0.99 -7.87
CA ASP A 58 1.37 2.34 -7.38
C ASP A 58 1.65 2.34 -5.87
N MET A 59 0.91 1.55 -5.09
CA MET A 59 1.14 1.36 -3.64
C MET A 59 2.46 0.62 -3.38
N GLN A 60 2.78 -0.39 -4.19
CA GLN A 60 4.08 -1.06 -4.17
C GLN A 60 5.21 -0.07 -4.44
N SER A 61 5.04 0.85 -5.41
CA SER A 61 6.05 1.88 -5.67
C SER A 61 6.28 2.80 -4.46
N VAL A 62 5.22 3.10 -3.68
CA VAL A 62 5.34 3.89 -2.46
C VAL A 62 6.06 3.10 -1.38
N HIS A 63 5.76 1.80 -1.24
CA HIS A 63 6.52 0.90 -0.37
C HIS A 63 8.01 0.84 -0.76
N ASP A 64 8.31 0.74 -2.05
CA ASP A 64 9.67 0.73 -2.58
C ASP A 64 10.41 2.04 -2.27
N LEU A 65 9.71 3.19 -2.26
CA LEU A 65 10.27 4.45 -1.78
C LEU A 65 10.57 4.40 -0.27
N LEU A 66 9.63 3.94 0.55
CA LEU A 66 9.77 3.88 2.01
C LEU A 66 10.90 2.94 2.44
N THR A 67 11.10 1.86 1.68
CA THR A 67 12.19 0.87 1.89
C THR A 67 13.50 1.26 1.22
N LEU A 68 13.60 2.48 0.69
CA LEU A 68 14.82 3.04 0.09
C LEU A 68 15.31 2.24 -1.14
N HIS A 69 14.41 1.54 -1.83
CA HIS A 69 14.76 0.75 -3.01
C HIS A 69 15.29 1.62 -4.16
N TYR A 70 14.85 2.87 -4.26
CA TYR A 70 15.30 3.83 -5.28
C TYR A 70 16.64 4.51 -4.95
N VAL A 71 17.24 4.25 -3.80
CA VAL A 71 18.47 4.91 -3.34
C VAL A 71 19.74 4.26 -3.91
N ASP A 72 19.61 3.14 -4.61
CA ASP A 72 20.72 2.48 -5.32
C ASP A 72 21.28 3.36 -6.46
N ASP A 73 20.44 4.23 -7.03
CA ASP A 73 20.85 5.26 -7.99
C ASP A 73 21.12 6.58 -7.25
N LEU A 74 22.41 6.87 -7.01
CA LEU A 74 22.88 8.08 -6.32
C LEU A 74 22.54 9.37 -7.09
N ASP A 75 22.21 9.30 -8.38
CA ASP A 75 21.78 10.45 -9.20
C ASP A 75 20.26 10.68 -9.14
N SER A 76 19.52 9.79 -8.46
CA SER A 76 18.07 9.95 -8.28
C SER A 76 17.75 11.09 -7.31
N PRO A 77 16.67 11.86 -7.56
CA PRO A 77 16.23 12.90 -6.62
C PRO A 77 15.89 12.31 -5.24
N GLU A 78 15.48 11.04 -5.17
CA GLU A 78 15.21 10.29 -3.94
C GLU A 78 16.50 10.07 -3.12
N ALA A 79 17.63 9.73 -3.75
CA ALA A 79 18.91 9.56 -3.06
C ALA A 79 19.42 10.86 -2.43
N ALA A 80 19.18 12.01 -3.06
CA ALA A 80 19.54 13.31 -2.48
C ALA A 80 18.71 13.65 -1.22
N HIS A 81 17.43 13.28 -1.20
CA HIS A 81 16.56 13.47 -0.04
C HIS A 81 16.97 12.54 1.10
N PHE A 82 17.26 11.27 0.79
CA PHE A 82 17.76 10.31 1.78
C PHE A 82 19.12 10.73 2.36
N ALA A 83 20.05 11.22 1.54
CA ALA A 83 21.36 11.71 2.01
C ALA A 83 21.24 12.89 3.00
N CYS A 84 20.12 13.61 2.98
CA CYS A 84 19.83 14.68 3.95
C CYS A 84 19.15 14.16 5.22
N LEU A 85 18.67 12.92 5.24
CA LEU A 85 17.96 12.30 6.35
C LEU A 85 18.99 11.74 7.36
N ASP A 86 18.87 12.10 8.63
CA ASP A 86 19.70 11.53 9.69
C ASP A 86 19.11 10.18 10.12
N PRO A 87 19.84 9.05 10.01
CA PRO A 87 19.37 7.74 10.46
C PRO A 87 19.10 7.67 11.98
N ALA A 88 19.60 8.62 12.77
CA ALA A 88 19.30 8.72 14.20
C ALA A 88 18.03 9.53 14.51
N ASP A 89 17.36 10.09 13.49
CA ASP A 89 16.11 10.82 13.68
C ASP A 89 14.97 9.83 14.00
N PRO A 90 14.17 10.06 15.06
CA PRO A 90 13.00 9.23 15.38
C PRO A 90 11.99 9.13 14.22
N CYS A 91 11.96 10.09 13.30
CA CYS A 91 11.10 10.00 12.12
C CYS A 91 11.47 8.82 11.21
N VAL A 92 12.72 8.35 11.22
CA VAL A 92 13.16 7.18 10.42
C VAL A 92 12.54 5.90 10.97
N GLU A 93 12.45 5.77 12.29
CA GLU A 93 11.79 4.63 12.93
C GLU A 93 10.31 4.55 12.52
N ASP A 94 9.61 5.69 12.56
CA ASP A 94 8.21 5.78 12.10
C ASP A 94 8.07 5.41 10.61
N ILE A 95 9.01 5.84 9.76
CA ILE A 95 9.02 5.48 8.32
C ILE A 95 9.18 3.97 8.14
N CYS A 96 10.10 3.34 8.88
CA CYS A 96 10.30 1.89 8.82
C CYS A 96 9.04 1.13 9.27
N LEU A 97 8.42 1.55 10.37
CA LEU A 97 7.18 0.94 10.85
C LEU A 97 6.04 1.08 9.81
N LEU A 98 5.92 2.25 9.19
CA LEU A 98 4.93 2.49 8.12
C LEU A 98 5.18 1.61 6.89
N ALA A 99 6.44 1.34 6.55
CA ALA A 99 6.81 0.46 5.46
C ALA A 99 6.39 -0.99 5.77
N ASP A 100 6.75 -1.49 6.96
CA ASP A 100 6.43 -2.84 7.40
C ASP A 100 4.91 -3.07 7.49
N GLU A 101 4.17 -2.11 8.04
CA GLU A 101 2.70 -2.20 8.11
C GLU A 101 2.05 -2.15 6.72
N LEU A 102 2.61 -1.40 5.77
CA LEU A 102 2.12 -1.36 4.38
C LEU A 102 2.33 -2.71 3.68
N ASP A 103 3.49 -3.35 3.86
CA ASP A 103 3.77 -4.67 3.30
C ASP A 103 2.83 -5.73 3.89
N ALA A 104 2.64 -5.72 5.21
CA ALA A 104 1.70 -6.61 5.88
C ALA A 104 0.26 -6.43 5.39
N ALA A 105 -0.16 -5.18 5.12
CA ALA A 105 -1.49 -4.90 4.58
C ALA A 105 -1.63 -5.37 3.11
N LEU A 106 -0.58 -5.26 2.30
CA LEU A 106 -0.54 -5.78 0.93
C LEU A 106 -0.59 -7.31 0.90
N GLU A 107 0.18 -7.97 1.77
CA GLU A 107 0.16 -9.43 1.92
C GLU A 107 -1.20 -9.91 2.43
N GLY A 108 -1.77 -9.22 3.42
CA GLY A 108 -3.12 -9.49 3.93
C GLY A 108 -4.18 -9.42 2.83
N HIS A 109 -4.13 -8.41 1.97
CA HIS A 109 -5.03 -8.29 0.83
C HIS A 109 -4.82 -9.41 -0.20
N ALA A 110 -3.57 -9.79 -0.48
CA ALA A 110 -3.27 -10.90 -1.39
C ALA A 110 -3.80 -12.24 -0.86
N ARG A 111 -3.69 -12.47 0.46
CA ARG A 111 -4.23 -13.65 1.15
C ARG A 111 -5.76 -13.67 1.18
N GLU A 112 -6.41 -12.52 1.37
CA GLU A 112 -7.86 -12.37 1.23
C GLU A 112 -8.31 -12.71 -0.20
N ALA A 113 -7.61 -12.19 -1.21
CA ALA A 113 -7.88 -12.49 -2.61
C ALA A 113 -7.71 -13.98 -2.95
N HIS A 114 -6.70 -14.65 -2.37
CA HIS A 114 -6.46 -16.08 -2.53
C HIS A 114 -7.53 -16.93 -1.81
N SER A 115 -7.93 -16.57 -0.59
CA SER A 115 -8.94 -17.30 0.18
C SER A 115 -10.36 -17.15 -0.40
N ALA A 116 -10.68 -15.98 -1.00
CA ALA A 116 -11.91 -15.80 -1.77
C ALA A 116 -11.97 -16.73 -3.00
N PHE A 117 -10.83 -17.10 -3.56
CA PHE A 117 -10.73 -18.06 -4.66
C PHE A 117 -10.80 -19.52 -4.17
N GLU A 118 -10.20 -19.84 -3.02
CA GLU A 118 -10.20 -21.20 -2.46
C GLU A 118 -11.54 -21.60 -1.80
N GLY A 119 -12.39 -20.62 -1.46
CA GLY A 119 -13.78 -20.83 -1.04
C GLY A 119 -14.73 -21.21 -2.19
N TYR A 120 -14.29 -21.12 -3.45
CA TYR A 120 -15.02 -21.58 -4.63
C TYR A 120 -14.58 -23.00 -5.01
N ALA A 121 -14.74 -23.96 -4.10
CA ALA A 121 -14.73 -25.37 -4.48
C ALA A 121 -16.08 -25.67 -5.19
N PRO A 122 -16.11 -25.99 -6.51
CA PRO A 122 -17.34 -26.48 -7.12
C PRO A 122 -17.75 -27.75 -6.38
N GLY A 123 -19.00 -27.74 -5.90
CA GLY A 123 -19.53 -28.71 -4.96
C GLY A 123 -19.16 -30.15 -5.31
N LYS A 124 -18.80 -30.92 -4.28
CA LYS A 124 -18.80 -32.37 -4.40
C LYS A 124 -20.16 -32.78 -4.94
N ALA A 125 -20.19 -33.22 -6.20
CA ALA A 125 -21.36 -33.81 -6.81
C ALA A 125 -21.78 -34.98 -5.91
N SER A 126 -22.96 -34.83 -5.34
CA SER A 126 -23.68 -35.87 -4.65
C SER A 126 -23.79 -37.09 -5.57
N GLU A 127 -22.95 -38.10 -5.38
CA GLU A 127 -23.18 -39.41 -5.98
C GLU A 127 -24.14 -40.17 -5.07
N VAL A 128 -25.43 -39.86 -5.24
CA VAL A 128 -26.52 -40.78 -4.92
C VAL A 128 -26.57 -41.79 -6.06
N ARG A 129 -26.22 -43.05 -5.78
CA ARG A 129 -26.67 -44.18 -6.60
C ARG A 129 -27.03 -45.37 -5.71
N VAL A 130 -28.35 -45.51 -5.59
CA VAL A 130 -29.20 -46.73 -5.60
C VAL A 130 -28.67 -48.03 -5.00
#